data_AF-A0A178E7X7-F1
#
_entry.id   AF-A0A178E7X7-F1
#
_cell.length_a   1.000
_cell.length_b   1.000
_cell.length_c   1.000
_cell.angle_alpha   90.00
_cell.angle_beta   90.00
_cell.angle_gamma   90.00
#
_symmetry.space_group_name_H-M   'P 1'
#
loop_
_entity.id
_entity.type
_entity.pdbx_description
1 polymer ?
#
loop_
_entity_poly.entity_id
_entity_poly.type
_entity_poly.pdbx_seq_one_letter_code
_entity_poly.pdbx_strand_id
1 'polypeptide(L)' 'MCKKAACDSCHKTTWWGCGKHIPGVMSNVPSEQWCQCGPRVEREGQEYPPMGTLISA' A
#
# COMPACT_ATOMS: atom_id res chain seq x y z
N MET A 1 9.68 9.13 5.07
CA MET A 1 8.80 9.69 4.01
C MET A 1 7.95 8.58 3.44
N CYS A 2 6.63 8.80 3.35
CA CYS A 2 5.74 7.83 2.72
C CYS A 2 5.79 7.99 1.20
N LYS A 3 5.80 6.88 0.46
CA LYS A 3 5.87 6.89 -1.00
C LYS A 3 5.10 5.72 -1.60
N LYS A 4 4.78 5.84 -2.88
CA LYS A 4 4.29 4.72 -3.69
C LYS A 4 5.40 3.68 -3.84
N ALA A 5 5.03 2.40 -3.78
CA ALA A 5 5.92 1.26 -3.94
C ALA A 5 5.20 0.17 -4.74
N ALA A 6 5.94 -0.80 -5.28
CA ALA A 6 5.34 -2.00 -5.84
C ALA A 6 5.44 -3.13 -4.80
N CYS A 7 4.39 -3.95 -4.71
CA CYS A 7 4.43 -5.17 -3.92
C CYS A 7 5.24 -6.22 -4.67
N ASP A 8 6.20 -6.87 -4.01
CA ASP A 8 7.00 -7.91 -4.64
C ASP A 8 6.18 -9.19 -4.90
N SER A 9 5.23 -9.52 -4.02
CA SER A 9 4.43 -10.75 -4.13
C SER A 9 3.35 -10.70 -5.22
N CYS A 10 2.71 -9.55 -5.42
CA CYS A 10 1.61 -9.42 -6.39
C CYS A 10 1.88 -8.40 -7.50
N HIS A 11 3.02 -7.71 -7.47
CA HIS A 11 3.46 -6.75 -8.48
C HIS A 11 2.54 -5.53 -8.65
N LYS A 12 1.52 -5.39 -7.79
CA LYS A 12 0.58 -4.26 -7.76
C LYS A 12 1.12 -3.10 -6.92
N THR A 13 0.51 -1.93 -7.07
CA THR A 13 0.93 -0.73 -6.36
C THR A 13 0.52 -0.81 -4.89
N THR A 14 1.47 -0.50 -4.02
CA THR A 14 1.27 -0.36 -2.58
C THR A 14 1.95 0.93 -2.09
N TRP A 15 1.94 1.17 -0.80
CA TRP A 15 2.62 2.27 -0.15
C TRP A 15 3.75 1.74 0.75
N TRP A 16 4.74 2.60 0.99
CA TRP A 16 5.83 2.32 1.90
C TRP A 16 6.06 3.53 2.81
N GLY A 17 6.29 3.30 4.11
CA GLY A 17 6.55 4.35 5.09
C GLY A 17 5.83 4.13 6.43
N CYS A 18 5.51 5.21 7.14
CA CYS A 18 4.95 5.15 8.49
C CYS A 18 3.44 4.90 8.56
N GLY A 19 2.75 4.76 7.42
CA GLY A 19 1.31 4.40 7.37
C GLY A 19 0.34 5.50 7.78
N LYS A 20 0.81 6.72 8.08
CA LYS A 20 -0.06 7.90 8.31
C LYS A 20 -0.46 8.64 7.03
N HIS A 21 0.32 8.49 5.96
CA HIS A 21 0.11 9.22 4.71
C HIS A 21 -0.38 8.33 3.57
N ILE A 22 -0.97 7.17 3.89
CA ILE A 22 -1.47 6.21 2.90
C ILE A 22 -2.47 6.84 1.92
N PRO A 23 -3.53 7.54 2.38
CA PRO A 23 -4.49 8.17 1.47
C PRO A 23 -3.81 9.12 0.49
N GLY A 24 -2.88 9.96 0.95
CA GLY A 24 -2.14 10.86 0.08
C GLY A 24 -1.27 10.15 -0.95
N VAL A 25 -0.63 9.03 -0.56
CA VAL A 25 0.19 8.21 -1.47
C VAL A 25 -0.65 7.48 -2.51
N MET A 26 -1.81 6.94 -2.09
CA MET A 26 -2.69 6.13 -2.93
C MET A 26 -3.74 6.95 -3.68
N SER A 27 -3.86 8.26 -3.41
CA SER A 27 -4.86 9.16 -4.00
C SER A 27 -4.89 9.15 -5.54
N ASN A 28 -3.72 9.00 -6.18
CA ASN A 28 -3.59 8.95 -7.64
C ASN A 28 -3.55 7.52 -8.21
N VAL A 29 -3.75 6.50 -7.37
CA VAL A 29 -3.69 5.10 -7.78
C VAL A 29 -5.11 4.55 -7.74
N PRO A 30 -5.67 4.08 -8.87
CA PRO A 30 -6.98 3.46 -8.86
C PRO A 30 -6.97 2.17 -8.04
N SER A 31 -8.07 1.88 -7.36
CA SER A 31 -8.20 0.75 -6.42
C SER A 31 -7.89 -0.61 -7.04
N GLU A 32 -8.12 -0.75 -8.35
CA GLU A 32 -7.82 -1.98 -9.10
C GLU A 32 -6.32 -2.29 -9.20
N GLN A 33 -5.50 -1.24 -9.17
CA GLN A 33 -4.03 -1.32 -9.16
C GLN A 33 -3.45 -1.44 -7.76
N TRP A 34 -4.29 -1.42 -6.71
CA TRP A 34 -3.82 -1.60 -5.34
C TRP A 34 -3.44 -3.04 -5.07
N CYS A 35 -2.40 -3.23 -4.26
CA CYS A 35 -2.02 -4.52 -3.75
C CYS A 35 -3.21 -5.22 -3.07
N GLN A 36 -3.44 -6.48 -3.45
CA GLN A 36 -4.54 -7.28 -2.90
C GLN A 36 -4.07 -8.23 -1.80
N CYS A 37 -2.77 -8.20 -1.44
CA CYS A 37 -2.24 -8.97 -0.32
C CYS A 37 -2.89 -8.54 1.00
N GLY A 38 -2.95 -9.46 1.96
CA GLY A 38 -3.36 -9.19 3.34
C GLY A 38 -2.17 -9.25 4.31
N PRO A 39 -2.33 -8.75 5.55
CA PRO A 39 -3.52 -8.09 6.09
C PRO A 39 -3.62 -6.61 5.65
N ARG A 40 -4.84 -6.17 5.29
CA ARG A 40 -5.09 -4.77 4.96
C ARG A 40 -5.02 -3.89 6.20
N VAL A 41 -4.73 -2.61 6.00
CA VAL A 41 -4.70 -1.62 7.08
C VAL A 41 -5.84 -0.64 6.91
N GLU A 42 -6.56 -0.35 7.98
CA GLU A 42 -7.58 0.69 7.97
C GLU A 42 -6.96 2.05 8.32
N ARG A 43 -7.23 3.06 7.49
CA ARG A 43 -6.92 4.46 7.78
C ARG A 43 -8.09 5.34 7.39
N GLU A 44 -8.49 6.21 8.31
CA GLU A 44 -9.56 7.19 8.08
C GLU A 44 -10.87 6.54 7.60
N GLY A 45 -11.17 5.33 8.07
CA GLY A 45 -12.37 4.56 7.67
C GLY A 45 -12.27 3.89 6.30
N GLN A 46 -11.10 3.90 5.66
CA GLN A 46 -10.86 3.18 4.40
C GLN A 46 -9.77 2.13 4.55
N GLU A 47 -10.03 0.96 3.97
CA GLU A 47 -9.05 -0.13 3.90
C GLU A 47 -8.05 0.11 2.78
N TYR A 48 -6.78 0.02 3.12
CA TYR A 48 -5.65 0.14 2.21
C TYR A 48 -4.82 -1.14 2.18
N PRO A 49 -4.09 -1.39 1.09
CA PRO A 49 -3.14 -2.50 1.01
C PRO A 49 -2.14 -2.50 2.18
N PRO A 50 -1.55 -3.65 2.54
CA PRO A 50 -0.44 -3.70 3.48
C PRO A 50 0.73 -2.88 2.95
N MET A 51 1.56 -2.37 3.87
CA MET A 51 2.84 -1.78 3.50
C MET A 51 3.61 -2.75 2.61
N GLY A 52 4.17 -2.26 1.50
CA GLY A 52 5.06 -3.04 0.67
C GLY A 52 6.23 -3.58 1.49
N THR A 53 6.16 -4.84 1.86
CA THR A 53 7.30 -5.60 2.34
C THR A 53 7.98 -6.12 1.09
N LEU A 54 9.18 -5.59 0.80
CA LEU A 54 10.18 -6.47 0.20
C LEU A 54 10.26 -7.60 1.23
N ILE A 55 9.84 -8.80 0.88
CA ILE A 55 10.22 -9.95 1.68
C ILE A 55 11.74 -9.99 1.52
N SER A 56 12.46 -9.38 2.47
CA SER A 56 13.80 -9.84 2.75
C SER A 56 13.60 -11.31 3.08
N ALA A 57 13.99 -12.16 2.13
CA ALA A 57 14.23 -13.56 2.40
C ALA A 57 15.08 -13.71 3.67
#